data_AF-A0A1A8CP70-F1
#
_entry.id   AF-A0A1A8CP70-F1
#
_cell.length_a   1.000
_cell.length_b   1.000
_cell.length_c   1.000
_cell.angle_alpha   90.00
_cell.angle_beta   90.00
_cell.angle_gamma   90.00
#
_symmetry.space_group_name_H-M   'P 1'
#
loop_
_entity.id
_entity.type
_entity.pdbx_description
1 polymer ?
#
loop_
_entity_poly.entity_id
_entity_poly.type
_entity_poly.pdbx_seq_one_letter_code
_entity_poly.pdbx_strand_id
1 'polypeptide(L)'
;RCGTAIVIAVGGAPEALDAHPGTFNVLLAKKKGFIKMAMEHGTHLVPVFSFGENEVYDQVENPRGTWLRWTQERLQSIMGVSLPLFHARGIFQYSFGLLPYRRPIHTVVGRPIRVEKNMKPTAEELDAVHQLYMEELSNLFEEHKGNYGVDKDTHLNFI
;
A
#
# COMPACT_ATOMS: atom_id res chain seq x y z
N ARG A 1 -19.15 13.73 21.74
CA ARG A 1 -19.26 12.35 21.19
C ARG A 1 -17.86 11.89 20.83
N CYS A 2 -17.45 10.69 21.25
CA CYS A 2 -16.19 10.10 20.80
C CYS A 2 -16.37 9.56 19.37
N GLY A 3 -15.44 9.89 18.47
CA GLY A 3 -15.40 9.33 17.12
C GLY A 3 -14.56 8.06 17.11
N THR A 4 -14.95 7.07 16.29
CA THR A 4 -14.16 5.86 16.04
C THR A 4 -13.53 5.97 14.66
N ALA A 5 -12.22 5.75 14.57
CA ALA A 5 -11.51 5.65 13.31
C ALA A 5 -11.13 4.19 13.05
N ILE A 6 -11.30 3.73 11.81
CA ILE A 6 -10.91 2.40 11.37
C ILE A 6 -9.81 2.58 10.32
N VAL A 7 -8.71 1.85 10.50
CA VAL A 7 -7.58 1.86 9.56
C VAL A 7 -7.56 0.53 8.84
N ILE A 8 -7.54 0.58 7.50
CA ILE A 8 -7.49 -0.60 6.64
C ILE A 8 -6.23 -0.50 5.79
N ALA A 9 -5.34 -1.48 5.94
CA ALA A 9 -4.29 -1.70 4.95
C ALA A 9 -4.93 -2.44 3.76
N VAL A 10 -5.13 -1.71 2.66
CA VAL A 10 -5.80 -2.25 1.46
C VAL A 10 -4.88 -3.14 0.61
N GLY A 11 -3.57 -3.05 0.83
CA GLY A 11 -2.58 -3.95 0.25
C GLY A 11 -2.52 -5.31 0.95
N GLY A 12 -2.12 -6.35 0.23
CA GLY A 12 -1.83 -7.70 0.72
C GLY A 12 -0.38 -8.16 0.54
N ALA A 13 -0.19 -9.47 0.67
CA ALA A 13 1.07 -10.19 0.49
C ALA A 13 1.73 -10.01 -0.91
N PRO A 14 0.97 -9.92 -2.03
CA PRO A 14 1.55 -9.66 -3.35
C PRO A 14 2.23 -8.29 -3.48
N GLU A 15 1.68 -7.26 -2.85
CA GLU A 15 2.20 -5.89 -2.79
C GLU A 15 3.59 -5.89 -2.14
N ALA A 16 3.76 -6.67 -1.08
CA ALA A 16 5.03 -6.81 -0.38
C ALA A 16 6.10 -7.51 -1.24
N LEU A 17 5.75 -8.21 -2.33
CA LEU A 17 6.74 -8.84 -3.23
C LEU A 17 7.20 -7.94 -4.38
N ASP A 18 6.43 -6.89 -4.70
CA ASP A 18 6.72 -5.96 -5.80
C ASP A 18 7.24 -4.59 -5.27
N ALA A 19 7.35 -4.45 -3.94
CA ALA A 19 7.84 -3.27 -3.23
C ALA A 19 9.38 -3.20 -3.26
N HIS A 20 9.94 -2.83 -4.40
CA HIS A 20 11.37 -2.57 -4.55
C HIS A 20 11.71 -1.10 -4.21
N PRO A 21 12.93 -0.81 -3.75
CA PRO A 21 13.38 0.57 -3.55
C PRO A 21 13.18 1.41 -4.82
N GLY A 22 12.53 2.57 -4.67
CA GLY A 22 12.22 3.48 -5.79
C GLY A 22 10.96 3.15 -6.60
N THR A 23 10.24 2.05 -6.34
CA THR A 23 8.95 1.77 -6.99
C THR A 23 7.78 2.25 -6.13
N PHE A 24 6.81 2.94 -6.75
CA PHE A 24 5.60 3.44 -6.07
C PHE A 24 4.37 2.80 -6.70
N ASN A 25 4.30 1.48 -6.61
CA ASN A 25 3.20 0.69 -7.18
C ASN A 25 2.22 0.31 -6.07
N VAL A 26 0.95 0.69 -6.21
CA VAL A 26 -0.11 0.39 -5.24
C VAL A 26 -1.18 -0.46 -5.90
N LEU A 27 -1.40 -1.67 -5.39
CA LEU A 27 -2.46 -2.58 -5.86
C LEU A 27 -3.82 -2.10 -5.36
N LEU A 28 -4.36 -1.07 -5.98
CA LEU A 28 -5.64 -0.47 -5.63
C LEU A 28 -6.65 -0.55 -6.78
N ALA A 29 -6.21 -0.67 -8.04
CA ALA A 29 -7.06 -0.47 -9.20
C ALA A 29 -8.29 -1.41 -9.23
N LYS A 30 -8.14 -2.62 -8.68
CA LYS A 30 -9.20 -3.64 -8.63
C LYS A 30 -9.84 -3.80 -7.24
N LYS A 31 -9.37 -3.08 -6.23
CA LYS A 31 -9.70 -3.32 -4.81
C LYS A 31 -10.81 -2.39 -4.31
N LYS A 32 -12.04 -2.58 -4.81
CA LYS A 32 -13.17 -1.69 -4.49
C LYS A 32 -13.97 -2.07 -3.23
N GLY A 33 -13.58 -3.15 -2.54
CA GLY A 33 -14.33 -3.69 -1.40
C GLY A 33 -14.44 -2.74 -0.20
N PHE A 34 -13.36 -2.00 0.10
CA PHE A 34 -13.38 -1.03 1.21
C PHE A 34 -14.27 0.18 0.92
N ILE A 35 -14.34 0.62 -0.36
CA ILE A 35 -15.27 1.66 -0.81
C ILE A 35 -16.71 1.20 -0.59
N LYS A 36 -17.02 -0.04 -0.99
CA LYS A 36 -18.35 -0.62 -0.79
C LYS A 36 -18.75 -0.59 0.68
N MET A 37 -17.87 -1.02 1.58
CA MET A 37 -18.11 -0.98 3.02
C MET A 37 -18.32 0.45 3.53
N ALA A 38 -17.50 1.41 3.07
CA ALA A 38 -17.66 2.80 3.44
C ALA A 38 -19.03 3.37 3.02
N MET A 39 -19.49 3.04 1.81
CA MET A 39 -20.82 3.41 1.31
C MET A 39 -21.95 2.75 2.10
N GLU A 40 -21.87 1.45 2.38
CA GLU A 40 -22.90 0.73 3.15
C GLU A 40 -23.06 1.30 4.57
N HIS A 41 -21.97 1.79 5.16
CA HIS A 41 -21.97 2.35 6.51
C HIS A 41 -22.10 3.88 6.56
N GLY A 42 -21.96 4.59 5.43
CA GLY A 42 -21.92 6.05 5.37
C GLY A 42 -20.67 6.65 6.03
N THR A 43 -19.56 5.91 6.02
CA THR A 43 -18.30 6.31 6.64
C THR A 43 -17.45 7.08 5.64
N HIS A 44 -16.93 8.24 6.04
CA HIS A 44 -16.01 9.01 5.20
C HIS A 44 -14.66 8.30 5.04
N LEU A 45 -14.11 8.36 3.85
CA LEU A 45 -12.82 7.78 3.53
C LEU A 45 -11.74 8.84 3.71
N VAL A 46 -10.58 8.45 4.23
CA VAL A 46 -9.43 9.35 4.36
C VAL A 46 -8.24 8.70 3.66
N PRO A 47 -7.73 9.25 2.55
CA PRO A 47 -6.54 8.73 1.89
C PRO A 47 -5.32 9.01 2.76
N VAL A 48 -4.49 7.98 2.96
CA VAL A 48 -3.27 8.05 3.77
C VAL A 48 -2.15 7.38 2.97
N PHE A 49 -0.98 8.02 2.93
CA PHE A 49 0.19 7.50 2.24
C PHE A 49 1.44 7.60 3.13
N SER A 50 2.30 6.59 3.09
CA SER A 50 3.54 6.54 3.89
C SER A 50 4.76 6.51 2.97
N PHE A 51 5.61 7.52 3.08
CA PHE A 51 6.92 7.57 2.42
C PHE A 51 7.99 6.88 3.27
N GLY A 52 8.99 6.29 2.60
CA GLY A 52 10.13 5.63 3.24
C GLY A 52 9.91 4.14 3.57
N GLU A 53 8.70 3.61 3.41
CA GLU A 53 8.41 2.19 3.71
C GLU A 53 9.27 1.22 2.88
N ASN A 54 9.53 1.56 1.61
CA ASN A 54 10.37 0.76 0.72
C ASN A 54 11.86 0.79 1.07
N GLU A 55 12.33 1.76 1.86
CA GLU A 55 13.73 1.88 2.26
C GLU A 55 14.04 1.09 3.54
N VAL A 56 13.00 0.59 4.20
CA VAL A 56 13.10 -0.14 5.46
C VAL A 56 13.52 -1.60 5.24
N TYR A 57 13.36 -2.12 4.02
CA TYR A 57 13.73 -3.49 3.65
C TYR A 57 14.47 -3.52 2.30
N ASP A 58 15.66 -4.13 2.25
CA ASP A 58 16.26 -4.50 0.96
C ASP A 58 15.62 -5.81 0.48
N GLN A 59 14.76 -5.72 -0.53
CA GLN A 59 14.27 -6.91 -1.21
C GLN A 59 15.32 -7.41 -2.19
N VAL A 60 15.69 -8.68 -2.09
CA VAL A 60 16.48 -9.34 -3.14
C VAL A 60 15.68 -9.26 -4.43
N GLU A 61 16.33 -8.85 -5.53
CA GLU A 61 15.72 -8.88 -6.85
C GLU A 61 15.09 -10.25 -7.10
N ASN A 62 13.77 -10.26 -7.30
CA ASN A 62 13.03 -11.50 -7.50
C ASN A 62 12.19 -11.44 -8.79
N PRO A 63 12.85 -11.36 -9.97
CA PRO A 63 12.15 -11.22 -11.23
C PRO A 63 11.25 -12.43 -11.48
N ARG A 64 10.09 -12.17 -12.09
CA ARG A 64 9.11 -13.20 -12.43
C ARG A 64 9.75 -14.25 -13.35
N GLY A 65 9.59 -15.52 -12.99
CA GLY A 65 10.21 -16.66 -13.69
C GLY A 65 11.50 -17.18 -13.07
N THR A 66 12.03 -16.54 -12.03
CA THR A 66 13.14 -17.12 -11.25
C THR A 66 12.68 -18.24 -10.33
N TRP A 67 13.60 -19.15 -10.02
CA TRP A 67 13.35 -20.23 -9.07
C TRP A 67 12.95 -19.69 -7.68
N LEU A 68 13.56 -18.57 -7.26
CA LEU A 68 13.25 -17.89 -6.01
C LEU A 68 11.78 -17.39 -5.97
N ARG A 69 11.29 -16.75 -7.04
CA ARG A 69 9.90 -16.30 -7.17
C ARG A 69 8.93 -17.47 -7.17
N TRP A 70 9.25 -18.52 -7.90
CA TRP A 70 8.43 -19.74 -7.92
C TRP A 70 8.29 -20.38 -6.53
N THR A 71 9.37 -20.44 -5.75
CA THR A 71 9.33 -20.98 -4.38
C THR A 71 8.52 -20.08 -3.44
N GLN A 72 8.67 -18.76 -3.54
CA GLN A 72 7.90 -17.81 -2.71
C GLN A 72 6.40 -17.83 -3.04
N GLU A 73 6.02 -17.88 -4.33
CA GLU A 73 4.63 -17.99 -4.76
C GLU A 73 4.01 -19.32 -4.29
N ARG A 74 4.77 -20.41 -4.34
CA ARG A 74 4.32 -21.73 -3.87
C ARG A 74 4.17 -21.78 -2.35
N LEU A 75 5.08 -21.17 -1.59
CA LEU A 75 4.96 -21.05 -0.13
C LEU A 75 3.79 -20.15 0.28
N GLN A 76 3.56 -19.04 -0.42
CA GLN A 76 2.38 -18.18 -0.23
C GLN A 76 1.08 -18.93 -0.49
N SER A 77 1.02 -19.71 -1.56
CA SER A 77 -0.16 -20.52 -1.89
C SER A 77 -0.47 -21.59 -0.83
N ILE A 78 0.52 -21.99 -0.02
CA ILE A 78 0.35 -23.00 1.04
C ILE A 78 0.07 -22.36 2.40
N MET A 79 0.77 -21.27 2.75
CA MET A 79 0.70 -20.65 4.08
C MET A 79 -0.28 -19.49 4.17
N GLY A 80 -0.79 -18.96 3.05
CA GLY A 80 -1.69 -17.81 3.01
C GLY A 80 -1.06 -16.47 3.39
N VAL A 81 0.24 -16.48 3.74
CA VAL A 81 1.03 -15.31 4.14
C VAL A 81 2.33 -15.32 3.34
N SER A 82 2.72 -14.19 2.75
CA SER A 82 4.06 -14.03 2.18
C SER A 82 5.07 -14.00 3.30
N LEU A 83 6.10 -14.85 3.22
CA LEU A 83 7.40 -14.56 3.82
C LEU A 83 8.28 -13.99 2.72
N PRO A 84 8.37 -12.66 2.55
CA PRO A 84 9.35 -12.09 1.66
C PRO A 84 10.71 -12.33 2.30
N LEU A 85 11.66 -12.81 1.51
CA LEU A 85 13.05 -12.95 1.94
C LEU A 85 13.69 -11.56 1.89
N PHE A 86 13.44 -10.76 2.93
CA PHE A 86 14.08 -9.46 3.11
C PHE A 86 15.52 -9.66 3.57
N HIS A 87 16.48 -8.95 2.97
CA HIS A 87 17.77 -8.70 3.61
C HIS A 87 17.59 -7.47 4.49
N ALA A 88 17.53 -7.68 5.80
CA ALA A 88 17.51 -6.61 6.78
C ALA A 88 18.46 -6.97 7.93
N ARG A 89 18.26 -6.49 9.16
CA ARG A 89 19.20 -6.73 10.27
C ARG A 89 18.99 -8.05 10.99
N GLY A 90 20.08 -8.68 11.42
CA GLY A 90 20.07 -9.81 12.35
C GLY A 90 19.81 -9.35 13.79
N ILE A 91 19.26 -10.25 14.62
CA ILE A 91 19.05 -10.01 16.06
C ILE A 91 20.40 -9.78 16.77
N PHE A 92 21.51 -10.32 16.23
CA PHE A 92 22.85 -10.23 16.82
C PHE A 92 23.96 -9.76 15.85
N GLN A 93 23.67 -9.51 14.57
CA GLN A 93 24.67 -9.12 13.55
C GLN A 93 24.09 -8.08 12.58
N TYR A 94 24.92 -7.14 12.13
CA TYR A 94 24.52 -6.03 11.25
C TYR A 94 24.39 -6.40 9.76
N SER A 95 24.72 -7.64 9.38
CA SER A 95 24.93 -8.01 7.97
C SER A 95 23.82 -8.90 7.36
N PHE A 96 22.94 -9.52 8.16
CA PHE A 96 21.87 -10.40 7.65
C PHE A 96 20.78 -10.69 8.71
N GLY A 97 19.50 -10.45 8.40
CA GLY A 97 18.33 -10.88 9.20
C GLY A 97 16.99 -10.25 8.80
N LEU A 98 15.97 -10.38 9.68
CA LEU A 98 14.56 -10.04 9.41
C LEU A 98 14.12 -8.67 9.96
N LEU A 99 14.97 -7.95 10.70
CA LEU A 99 14.59 -6.71 11.36
C LEU A 99 14.73 -5.49 10.44
N PRO A 100 13.72 -4.62 10.34
CA PRO A 100 13.73 -3.45 9.46
C PRO A 100 14.95 -2.54 9.71
N TYR A 101 15.45 -1.91 8.65
CA TYR A 101 16.44 -0.83 8.79
C TYR A 101 15.84 0.37 9.51
N ARG A 102 16.66 1.09 10.28
CA ARG A 102 16.25 2.33 10.95
C ARG A 102 16.22 3.48 9.94
N ARG A 103 15.18 3.52 9.12
CA ARG A 103 14.86 4.62 8.22
C ARG A 103 13.60 5.34 8.71
N PRO A 104 13.52 6.68 8.55
CA PRO A 104 12.31 7.40 8.90
C PRO A 104 11.17 7.00 7.97
N ILE A 105 9.96 6.84 8.53
CA ILE A 105 8.73 6.64 7.77
C ILE A 105 7.88 7.89 7.98
N HIS A 106 7.45 8.51 6.88
CA HIS A 106 6.68 9.74 6.90
C HIS A 106 5.27 9.49 6.37
N THR A 107 4.28 9.49 7.26
CA THR A 107 2.87 9.31 6.90
C THR A 107 2.21 10.66 6.68
N VAL A 108 1.62 10.84 5.50
CA VAL A 108 0.80 12.00 5.13
C VAL A 108 -0.67 11.59 5.09
N VAL A 109 -1.53 12.48 5.57
CA VAL A 109 -2.97 12.25 5.69
C VAL A 109 -3.69 13.28 4.82
N GLY A 110 -4.46 12.80 3.85
CA GLY A 110 -5.20 13.63 2.93
C GLY A 110 -6.55 14.09 3.49
N ARG A 111 -7.29 14.83 2.65
CA ARG A 111 -8.61 15.34 3.00
C ARG A 111 -9.66 14.22 3.03
N PRO A 112 -10.66 14.30 3.92
CA PRO A 112 -11.72 13.31 3.97
C PRO A 112 -12.62 13.39 2.73
N ILE A 113 -12.82 12.24 2.08
CA ILE A 113 -13.78 12.04 1.00
C ILE A 113 -15.13 11.71 1.63
N ARG A 114 -16.10 12.59 1.39
CA ARG A 114 -17.47 12.37 1.85
C ARG A 114 -18.12 11.28 1.02
N VAL A 115 -18.77 10.36 1.73
CA VAL A 115 -19.48 9.22 1.14
C VAL A 115 -20.90 9.24 1.68
N GLU A 116 -21.87 9.13 0.79
CA GLU A 116 -23.28 9.01 1.17
C GLU A 116 -23.62 7.55 1.49
N LYS A 117 -24.51 7.36 2.47
CA LYS A 117 -24.88 6.01 2.89
C LYS A 117 -25.79 5.37 1.83
N ASN A 118 -25.31 4.31 1.19
CA ASN A 118 -26.10 3.49 0.28
C ASN A 118 -25.90 2.00 0.61
N MET A 119 -26.98 1.31 1.00
CA MET A 119 -26.95 -0.12 1.36
C MET A 119 -26.77 -1.04 0.14
N LYS A 120 -27.01 -0.54 -1.07
CA LYS A 120 -26.87 -1.29 -2.33
C LYS A 120 -26.25 -0.35 -3.38
N PRO A 121 -24.98 0.04 -3.22
CA PRO A 121 -24.32 0.93 -4.16
C PRO A 121 -24.27 0.28 -5.54
N THR A 122 -24.52 1.07 -6.58
CA THR A 122 -24.36 0.59 -7.96
C THR A 122 -22.87 0.48 -8.28
N ALA A 123 -22.54 -0.27 -9.33
CA ALA A 123 -21.15 -0.37 -9.80
C ALA A 123 -20.61 1.01 -10.22
N GLU A 124 -21.45 1.86 -10.82
CA GLU A 124 -21.07 3.19 -11.28
C GLU A 124 -20.77 4.14 -10.11
N GLU A 125 -21.59 4.13 -9.06
CA GLU A 125 -21.35 4.93 -7.85
C GLU A 125 -20.07 4.49 -7.14
N LEU A 126 -19.88 3.17 -7.01
CA LEU A 126 -18.68 2.58 -6.43
C LEU A 126 -17.44 3.01 -7.20
N ASP A 127 -17.50 2.96 -8.53
CA ASP A 127 -16.40 3.30 -9.42
C ASP A 127 -16.06 4.79 -9.36
N ALA A 128 -17.07 5.66 -9.27
CA ALA A 128 -16.87 7.09 -9.10
C ALA A 128 -16.16 7.42 -7.78
N VAL A 129 -16.60 6.83 -6.66
CA VAL A 129 -15.96 7.07 -5.35
C VAL A 129 -14.55 6.45 -5.31
N HIS A 130 -14.37 5.28 -5.90
CA HIS A 130 -13.07 4.63 -5.99
C HIS A 130 -12.08 5.45 -6.83
N GLN A 131 -12.52 5.98 -7.97
CA GLN A 131 -11.73 6.84 -8.83
C GLN A 131 -11.32 8.13 -8.08
N LEU A 132 -12.26 8.77 -7.38
CA LEU A 132 -11.98 9.94 -6.55
C LEU A 132 -10.95 9.63 -5.44
N TYR A 133 -11.05 8.45 -4.83
CA TYR A 133 -10.08 8.01 -3.83
C TYR A 133 -8.67 7.85 -4.42
N MET A 134 -8.55 7.24 -5.60
CA MET A 134 -7.28 7.09 -6.31
C MET A 134 -6.69 8.45 -6.69
N GLU A 135 -7.51 9.39 -7.18
CA GLU A 135 -7.09 10.74 -7.54
C GLU A 135 -6.58 11.53 -6.32
N GLU A 136 -7.32 11.54 -5.21
CA GLU A 136 -6.87 12.23 -4.00
C GLU A 136 -5.59 11.60 -3.42
N LEU A 137 -5.42 10.27 -3.54
CA LEU A 137 -4.20 9.60 -3.11
C LEU A 137 -3.00 9.96 -4.00
N SER A 138 -3.20 10.02 -5.32
CA SER A 138 -2.18 10.51 -6.25
C SER A 138 -1.82 11.97 -5.99
N ASN A 139 -2.82 12.84 -5.77
CA ASN A 139 -2.58 14.25 -5.46
C ASN A 139 -1.78 14.40 -4.16
N LEU A 140 -2.13 13.64 -3.13
CA LEU A 140 -1.41 13.62 -1.85
C LEU A 140 0.05 13.15 -2.02
N PHE A 141 0.27 12.15 -2.86
CA PHE A 141 1.61 11.71 -3.21
C PHE A 141 2.39 12.83 -3.92
N GLU A 142 1.83 13.39 -5.00
CA GLU A 142 2.47 14.44 -5.81
C GLU A 142 2.81 15.69 -5.00
N GLU A 143 1.93 16.11 -4.10
CA GLU A 143 2.13 17.26 -3.22
C GLU A 143 3.34 17.09 -2.29
N HIS A 144 3.58 15.86 -1.83
CA HIS A 144 4.56 15.59 -0.78
C HIS A 144 5.82 14.86 -1.24
N LYS A 145 5.84 14.25 -2.43
CA LYS A 145 6.95 13.40 -2.91
C LYS A 145 8.31 14.11 -2.87
N GLY A 146 8.34 15.40 -3.25
CA GLY A 146 9.57 16.20 -3.23
C GLY A 146 10.12 16.47 -1.82
N ASN A 147 9.26 16.50 -0.79
CA ASN A 147 9.68 16.71 0.60
C ASN A 147 10.40 15.48 1.18
N TYR A 148 10.16 14.30 0.59
CA TYR A 148 10.67 13.03 1.07
C TYR A 148 11.67 12.40 0.09
N GLY A 149 12.30 13.21 -0.76
CA GLY A 149 13.42 12.78 -1.60
C GLY A 149 13.03 11.93 -2.82
N VAL A 150 11.75 11.93 -3.20
CA VAL A 150 11.27 11.23 -4.40
C VAL A 150 11.46 12.13 -5.62
N ASP A 151 11.94 11.55 -6.72
CA ASP A 151 12.16 12.26 -7.97
C ASP A 151 10.85 12.84 -8.56
N LYS A 152 10.95 13.97 -9.24
CA LYS A 152 9.79 14.67 -9.82
C LYS A 152 9.11 13.86 -10.93
N ASP A 153 9.87 13.06 -11.66
CA ASP A 153 9.36 12.22 -12.76
C ASP A 153 8.80 10.89 -12.25
N THR A 154 8.92 10.62 -10.93
CA THR A 154 8.33 9.45 -10.31
C THR A 154 6.88 9.71 -9.93
N HIS A 155 5.98 8.84 -10.37
CA HIS A 155 4.55 8.93 -10.15
C HIS A 155 4.01 7.69 -9.44
N LEU A 156 2.90 7.88 -8.73
CA LEU A 156 2.17 6.78 -8.10
C LEU A 156 1.47 5.95 -9.18
N ASN A 157 1.79 4.66 -9.27
CA ASN A 157 1.19 3.75 -10.23
C ASN A 157 0.17 2.85 -9.54
N PHE A 158 -1.05 2.80 -10.07
CA PHE A 158 -2.06 1.88 -9.58
C PHE A 158 -2.09 0.60 -10.42
N ILE A 159 -1.94 -0.54 -9.76
CA ILE A 159 -2.01 -1.89 -10.36
C ILE A 159 -3.20 -2.70 -9.86
#